data_AF-A0AAE1FKI0-F1
#
_entry.id   AF-A0AAE1FKI0-F1
#
_cell.length_a   1.000
_cell.length_b   1.000
_cell.length_c   1.000
_cell.angle_alpha   90.00
_cell.angle_beta   90.00
_cell.angle_gamma   90.00
#
_symmetry.space_group_name_H-M   'P 1'
#
loop_
_entity.id
_entity.type
_entity.pdbx_description
1 polymer ?
#
loop_
_entity_poly.entity_id
_entity_poly.type
_entity_poly.pdbx_seq_one_letter_code
_entity_poly.pdbx_strand_id
1 'polypeptide(L)'
;MSPEGPAVPLKSVGREEGLTGQYTLTQLKQDKVEVWCWAKNTVGTQATPCKFSVYAHGRPGPVRSCTVGNHTASTFTVGCLPGPLRGTTTSYTLMVYTQSQDRSGGDGGGGRGQGGAVIHKLGQMVRNITNQHPFFHVEGLQAGQEFALVVRVTNEEGISPPVVLSAFTLKDNAHPVIGAERCNGGGVGGGGGGGGGGGGGGGGGDGGAGGVGGGGGIVMS
;
A
#
# COMPACT_ATOMS: atom_id res chain seq x y z
N MET A 1 6.53 28.15 1.20
CA MET A 1 5.29 28.60 1.86
C MET A 1 4.39 27.39 2.05
N SER A 2 4.12 26.99 3.29
CA SER A 2 3.19 25.89 3.58
C SER A 2 1.75 26.40 3.35
N PRO A 3 0.85 25.65 2.70
CA PRO A 3 -0.50 26.11 2.33
C PRO A 3 -1.49 26.15 3.51
N GLU A 4 -1.01 26.05 4.74
CA GLU A 4 -1.83 25.99 5.94
C GLU A 4 -1.83 27.39 6.58
N GLY A 5 -3.04 27.95 6.76
CA GLY A 5 -3.22 29.27 7.36
C GLY A 5 -2.62 29.40 8.76
N PRO A 6 -2.67 30.60 9.38
CA PRO A 6 -2.07 30.81 10.70
C PRO A 6 -2.66 29.83 11.72
N ALA A 7 -1.77 29.18 12.48
CA ALA A 7 -2.18 28.28 13.55
C ALA A 7 -3.06 29.04 14.56
N VAL A 8 -4.26 28.53 14.81
CA VAL A 8 -5.20 29.14 15.76
C VAL A 8 -4.83 28.64 17.16
N PRO A 9 -4.46 29.54 18.11
CA PRO A 9 -4.13 29.13 19.46
C PRO A 9 -5.40 28.63 20.19
N LEU A 10 -5.36 27.40 20.70
CA LEU A 10 -6.42 26.83 21.52
C LEU A 10 -6.18 27.14 23.01
N LYS A 11 -7.26 27.19 23.79
CA LYS A 11 -7.18 27.45 25.24
C LYS A 11 -6.41 26.34 25.96
N SER A 12 -5.62 26.70 26.98
CA SER A 12 -4.98 25.72 27.87
C SER A 12 -6.02 24.88 28.60
N VAL A 13 -5.90 23.56 28.52
CA VAL A 13 -6.87 22.59 29.09
C VAL A 13 -6.35 21.76 30.26
N GLY A 14 -5.08 21.93 30.64
CA GLY A 14 -4.48 21.27 31.81
C GLY A 14 -4.80 22.01 33.11
N ARG A 15 -4.83 21.26 34.22
CA ARG A 15 -4.80 21.79 35.60
C ARG A 15 -3.39 21.65 36.16
N GLU A 16 -3.01 22.47 37.14
CA GLU A 16 -1.66 22.43 37.73
C GLU A 16 -1.28 21.07 38.32
N GLU A 17 -2.25 20.32 38.84
CA GLU A 17 -2.07 18.97 39.39
C GLU A 17 -2.58 17.85 38.46
N GLY A 18 -3.10 18.21 37.28
CA GLY A 18 -3.78 17.27 36.39
C GLY A 18 -2.88 16.78 35.26
N LEU A 19 -2.68 15.45 35.17
CA LEU A 19 -2.02 14.81 34.02
C LEU A 19 -2.89 14.77 32.76
N THR A 20 -4.15 15.21 32.84
CA THR A 20 -5.12 15.10 31.74
C THR A 20 -5.80 16.45 31.52
N GLY A 21 -5.77 16.91 30.26
CA GLY A 21 -6.55 18.05 29.78
C GLY A 21 -7.53 17.60 28.71
N GLN A 22 -8.75 18.12 28.73
CA GLN A 22 -9.78 17.79 27.75
C GLN A 22 -10.14 19.02 26.92
N TYR A 23 -10.01 18.92 25.60
CA TYR A 23 -10.43 19.94 24.65
C TYR A 23 -11.39 19.34 23.61
N THR A 24 -12.53 20.00 23.39
CA THR A 24 -13.51 19.58 22.39
C THR A 24 -13.47 20.53 21.19
N LEU A 25 -13.15 19.98 20.01
CA LEU A 25 -13.20 20.72 18.75
C LEU A 25 -14.64 20.73 18.24
N THR A 26 -15.28 21.89 18.27
CA THR A 26 -16.61 22.08 17.68
C THR A 26 -16.46 22.59 16.24
N GLN A 27 -17.35 22.12 15.36
CA GLN A 27 -17.47 22.63 13.98
C GLN A 27 -16.19 22.50 13.12
N LEU A 28 -15.68 21.28 12.98
CA LEU A 28 -14.65 20.98 11.99
C LEU A 28 -15.20 21.20 10.57
N LYS A 29 -14.95 22.38 10.00
CA LYS A 29 -15.27 22.70 8.60
C LYS A 29 -14.25 22.11 7.61
N GLN A 30 -13.10 21.67 8.12
CA GLN A 30 -11.99 21.11 7.34
C GLN A 30 -11.98 19.59 7.50
N ASP A 31 -11.65 18.88 6.42
CA ASP A 31 -11.58 17.42 6.39
C ASP A 31 -10.55 16.85 7.40
N LYS A 32 -9.45 17.57 7.60
CA LYS A 32 -8.36 17.26 8.52
C LYS A 32 -7.90 18.53 9.22
N VAL A 33 -7.71 18.45 10.53
CA VAL A 33 -7.09 19.47 11.38
C VAL A 33 -5.94 18.82 12.16
N GLU A 34 -4.78 19.48 12.17
CA GLU A 34 -3.66 19.08 13.03
C GLU A 34 -3.70 19.86 14.35
N VAL A 35 -3.66 19.15 15.47
CA VAL A 35 -3.66 19.73 16.82
C VAL A 35 -2.30 19.49 17.45
N TRP A 36 -1.63 20.57 17.84
CA TRP A 36 -0.32 20.51 18.47
C TRP A 36 -0.48 20.94 19.93
N CYS A 37 -0.04 20.09 20.85
CA CYS A 37 -0.18 20.31 22.29
C CYS A 37 1.19 20.37 22.95
N TRP A 38 1.41 21.40 23.77
CA TRP A 38 2.60 21.54 24.61
C TRP A 38 2.22 21.36 26.06
N ALA A 39 2.84 20.39 26.74
CA ALA A 39 2.75 20.30 28.19
C ALA A 39 3.59 21.41 28.83
N LYS A 40 3.11 21.93 29.97
CA LYS A 40 3.83 22.92 30.77
C LYS A 40 3.77 22.52 32.23
N ASN A 41 4.93 22.44 32.88
CA ASN A 41 5.06 22.22 34.32
C ASN A 41 5.99 23.28 34.94
N THR A 42 6.34 23.12 36.21
CA THR A 42 7.24 24.03 36.95
C THR A 42 8.68 24.04 36.41
N VAL A 43 9.11 22.95 35.77
CA VAL A 43 10.43 22.84 35.14
C VAL A 43 10.44 23.59 33.81
N GLY A 44 9.34 23.56 33.04
CA GLY A 44 9.20 24.35 31.83
C GLY A 44 8.12 23.85 30.88
N THR A 45 8.17 24.38 29.65
CA THR A 45 7.32 23.94 28.56
C THR A 45 8.03 22.83 27.78
N GLN A 46 7.29 21.79 27.42
CA GLN A 46 7.76 20.69 26.59
C GLN A 46 8.41 21.22 25.30
N ALA A 47 9.57 20.68 24.91
CA ALA A 47 10.29 21.16 23.73
C ALA A 47 9.61 20.74 22.41
N THR A 48 9.16 19.48 22.33
CA THR A 48 8.49 18.91 21.16
C THR A 48 7.01 18.70 21.45
N PRO A 49 6.08 19.34 20.70
CA PRO A 49 4.66 19.16 20.94
C PRO A 49 4.18 17.75 20.60
N CYS A 50 3.15 17.31 21.31
CA CYS A 50 2.33 16.18 20.88
C CYS A 50 1.52 16.59 19.66
N LYS A 51 1.62 15.83 18.57
CA LYS A 51 0.92 16.09 17.30
C LYS A 51 -0.22 15.09 17.09
N PHE A 52 -1.44 15.58 16.95
CA PHE A 52 -2.63 14.78 16.67
C PHE A 52 -3.27 15.21 15.35
N SER A 53 -3.81 14.25 14.59
CA SER A 53 -4.63 14.53 13.42
C SER A 53 -6.09 14.22 13.73
N VAL A 54 -6.95 15.23 13.64
CA VAL A 54 -8.39 15.14 13.90
C VAL A 54 -9.13 15.34 12.59
N TYR A 55 -10.07 14.47 12.28
CA TYR A 55 -10.86 14.52 11.05
C TYR A 55 -12.31 14.88 11.37
N ALA A 56 -13.06 15.51 10.46
CA ALA A 56 -14.48 15.83 10.67
C ALA A 56 -15.31 14.56 10.93
N HIS A 57 -16.25 14.58 11.87
CA HIS A 57 -17.14 13.44 12.12
C HIS A 57 -17.92 13.05 10.86
N GLY A 58 -18.12 11.74 10.64
CA GLY A 58 -18.85 11.22 9.50
C GLY A 58 -17.97 10.38 8.59
N ARG A 59 -16.97 10.97 7.92
CA ARG A 59 -16.16 10.28 6.90
C ARG A 59 -15.25 9.17 7.49
N PRO A 60 -15.08 8.00 6.83
CA PRO A 60 -14.25 6.92 7.34
C PRO A 60 -12.77 7.32 7.37
N GLY A 61 -12.01 6.73 8.27
CA GLY A 61 -10.55 6.82 8.22
C GLY A 61 -9.95 6.00 7.07
N PRO A 62 -8.70 6.28 6.65
CA PRO A 62 -8.03 5.47 5.64
C PRO A 62 -7.75 4.06 6.17
N VAL A 63 -7.63 3.09 5.26
CA VAL A 63 -7.13 1.75 5.57
C VAL A 63 -5.69 1.78 6.07
N ARG A 64 -5.26 0.76 6.81
CA ARG A 64 -3.91 0.68 7.40
C ARG A 64 -3.23 -0.64 7.03
N SER A 65 -1.90 -0.65 7.03
CA SER A 65 -1.08 -1.85 6.80
C SER A 65 -1.45 -2.64 5.54
N CYS A 66 -1.58 -1.94 4.41
CA CYS A 66 -1.85 -2.58 3.14
C CYS A 66 -0.63 -3.35 2.62
N THR A 67 -0.87 -4.55 2.12
CA THR A 67 0.13 -5.42 1.50
C THR A 67 -0.37 -5.94 0.17
N VAL A 68 0.53 -5.97 -0.82
CA VAL A 68 0.29 -6.61 -2.12
C VAL A 68 0.99 -7.97 -2.12
N GLY A 69 0.31 -9.01 -2.60
CA GLY A 69 0.84 -10.36 -2.64
C GLY A 69 0.33 -11.17 -3.83
N ASN A 70 0.88 -12.36 -4.04
CA ASN A 70 0.49 -13.30 -5.11
C ASN A 70 0.54 -12.71 -6.52
N HIS A 71 1.68 -12.13 -6.88
CA HIS A 71 1.91 -11.57 -8.22
C HIS A 71 2.03 -12.68 -9.26
N THR A 72 1.22 -12.62 -10.31
CA THR A 72 1.33 -13.48 -11.50
C THR A 72 1.50 -12.61 -12.76
N ALA A 73 1.49 -13.24 -13.93
CA ALA A 73 1.51 -12.51 -15.21
C ALA A 73 0.25 -11.65 -15.44
N SER A 74 -0.86 -11.94 -14.76
CA SER A 74 -2.14 -11.25 -15.00
C SER A 74 -2.96 -10.95 -13.74
N THR A 75 -2.49 -11.34 -12.56
CA THR A 75 -3.23 -11.22 -11.30
C THR A 75 -2.33 -10.79 -10.14
N PHE A 76 -2.93 -10.17 -9.13
CA PHE A 76 -2.34 -9.98 -7.80
C PHE A 76 -3.44 -9.80 -6.74
N THR A 77 -3.07 -9.89 -5.48
CA THR A 77 -3.96 -9.68 -4.33
C THR A 77 -3.54 -8.49 -3.50
N VAL A 78 -4.51 -7.78 -2.93
CA VAL A 78 -4.27 -6.65 -2.03
C VAL A 78 -5.08 -6.87 -0.76
N GLY A 79 -4.41 -6.89 0.38
CA GLY A 79 -5.04 -6.98 1.69
C GLY A 79 -4.66 -5.78 2.55
N CYS A 80 -5.63 -5.15 3.20
CA CYS A 80 -5.39 -4.09 4.19
C CYS A 80 -6.16 -4.38 5.48
N LEU A 81 -5.80 -3.69 6.55
CA LEU A 81 -6.59 -3.65 7.77
C LEU A 81 -7.56 -2.45 7.74
N PRO A 82 -8.78 -2.60 8.30
CA PRO A 82 -9.71 -1.48 8.46
C PRO A 82 -9.08 -0.30 9.20
N GLY A 83 -9.47 0.91 8.79
CA GLY A 83 -9.13 2.15 9.49
C GLY A 83 -9.89 2.32 10.81
N PRO A 84 -9.69 3.43 11.54
CA PRO A 84 -10.56 3.80 12.66
C PRO A 84 -12.02 3.88 12.18
N LEU A 85 -12.92 3.16 12.85
CA LEU A 85 -14.35 3.17 12.53
C LEU A 85 -14.94 4.54 12.85
N ARG A 86 -15.57 5.17 11.86
CA ARG A 86 -16.25 6.46 11.98
C ARG A 86 -17.48 6.38 11.07
N GLY A 87 -18.67 6.61 11.61
CA GLY A 87 -19.95 6.42 10.88
C GLY A 87 -20.40 4.95 10.79
N THR A 88 -21.42 4.70 9.98
CA THR A 88 -22.00 3.37 9.69
C THR A 88 -21.42 2.76 8.40
N THR A 89 -21.94 1.60 7.99
CA THR A 89 -21.43 0.62 7.02
C THR A 89 -20.46 1.17 5.95
N THR A 90 -19.26 0.61 5.93
CA THR A 90 -18.15 1.03 5.05
C THR A 90 -17.97 0.06 3.89
N SER A 91 -17.93 0.58 2.66
CA SER A 91 -17.47 -0.17 1.48
C SER A 91 -16.02 0.19 1.18
N TYR A 92 -15.24 -0.78 0.72
CA TYR A 92 -13.82 -0.63 0.40
C TYR A 92 -13.65 -0.72 -1.10
N THR A 93 -13.07 0.29 -1.72
CA THR A 93 -12.84 0.34 -3.16
C THR A 93 -11.35 0.40 -3.46
N LEU A 94 -10.88 -0.52 -4.29
CA LEU A 94 -9.55 -0.51 -4.92
C LEU A 94 -9.69 -0.08 -6.37
N MET A 95 -8.97 0.97 -6.73
CA MET A 95 -8.79 1.40 -8.12
C MET A 95 -7.35 1.12 -8.55
N VAL A 96 -7.20 0.47 -9.71
CA VAL A 96 -5.91 0.10 -10.28
C VAL A 96 -5.70 0.95 -11.52
N TYR A 97 -4.57 1.65 -11.56
CA TYR A 97 -4.16 2.51 -12.67
C TYR A 97 -2.86 2.01 -13.26
N THR A 98 -2.69 2.15 -14.57
CA THR A 98 -1.36 1.98 -15.17
C THR A 98 -0.42 3.08 -14.66
N GLN A 99 0.86 2.77 -14.49
CA GLN A 99 1.84 3.80 -14.17
C GLN A 99 2.24 4.55 -15.43
N SER A 100 1.94 5.86 -15.47
CA SER A 100 2.38 6.69 -16.59
C SER A 100 3.83 7.12 -16.35
N GLN A 101 4.75 6.60 -17.16
CA GLN A 101 6.12 7.11 -17.19
C GLN A 101 6.10 8.46 -17.91
N ASP A 102 6.61 9.50 -17.25
CA ASP A 102 7.00 10.72 -17.95
C ASP A 102 8.16 10.38 -18.89
N ARG A 103 7.85 10.06 -20.14
CA ARG A 103 8.83 10.03 -21.24
C ARG A 103 9.24 11.46 -21.65
N SER A 104 9.50 12.31 -20.67
CA SER A 104 10.03 13.67 -20.84
C SER A 104 11.41 13.84 -20.22
N GLY A 105 12.04 12.76 -19.75
CA GLY A 105 13.48 12.68 -19.48
C GLY A 105 14.25 12.19 -20.70
N GLY A 106 14.08 12.86 -21.83
CA GLY A 106 14.87 12.63 -23.04
C GLY A 106 16.06 13.60 -23.07
N ASP A 107 17.25 12.99 -23.02
CA ASP A 107 18.57 13.51 -23.38
C ASP A 107 19.45 14.18 -22.29
N GLY A 108 20.61 13.52 -22.06
CA GLY A 108 21.88 14.14 -21.67
C GLY A 108 22.07 14.69 -20.25
N GLY A 109 22.72 13.92 -19.38
CA GLY A 109 23.50 14.51 -18.28
C GLY A 109 23.62 13.65 -17.02
N GLY A 110 24.80 13.04 -16.84
CA GLY A 110 25.14 12.30 -15.63
C GLY A 110 25.01 13.18 -14.37
N GLY A 111 24.14 12.77 -13.46
CA GLY A 111 24.02 13.36 -12.13
C GLY A 111 23.76 12.29 -11.09
N ARG A 112 24.77 11.99 -10.27
CA ARG A 112 24.59 11.27 -9.00
C ARG A 112 23.76 12.17 -8.07
N GLY A 113 22.44 12.00 -8.09
CA GLY A 113 21.49 12.83 -7.33
C GLY A 113 20.37 12.01 -6.69
N GLN A 114 20.63 11.57 -5.45
CA GLN A 114 19.71 11.48 -4.31
C GLN A 114 18.20 11.28 -4.57
N GLY A 115 17.72 10.10 -4.17
CA GLY A 115 16.45 9.91 -3.43
C GLY A 115 15.27 10.81 -3.77
N GLY A 116 14.85 10.87 -5.04
CA GLY A 116 13.63 11.56 -5.43
C GLY A 116 12.40 10.84 -4.88
N ALA A 117 11.46 11.59 -4.31
CA ALA A 117 10.15 11.07 -3.92
C ALA A 117 9.46 10.44 -5.14
N VAL A 118 9.09 9.15 -5.04
CA VAL A 118 8.35 8.45 -6.09
C VAL A 118 6.96 9.06 -6.18
N ILE A 119 6.72 9.90 -7.19
CA ILE A 119 5.38 10.40 -7.50
C ILE A 119 4.66 9.33 -8.30
N HIS A 120 3.65 8.69 -7.72
CA HIS A 120 2.78 7.73 -8.43
C HIS A 120 1.92 8.48 -9.45
N LYS A 121 2.42 8.64 -10.68
CA LYS A 121 1.68 9.30 -11.74
C LYS A 121 0.62 8.36 -12.33
N LEU A 122 -0.63 8.59 -11.93
CA LEU A 122 -1.80 7.81 -12.34
C LEU A 122 -2.01 7.92 -13.85
N GLY A 123 -1.92 6.79 -14.56
CA GLY A 123 -2.28 6.64 -15.96
C GLY A 123 -3.76 6.27 -16.12
N GLN A 124 -4.05 5.29 -16.97
CA GLN A 124 -5.42 4.84 -17.23
C GLN A 124 -5.92 3.91 -16.13
N MET A 125 -7.17 4.08 -15.68
CA MET A 125 -7.83 3.16 -14.75
C MET A 125 -8.16 1.86 -15.48
N VAL A 126 -7.61 0.75 -15.00
CA VAL A 126 -7.82 -0.59 -15.59
C VAL A 126 -8.77 -1.45 -14.78
N ARG A 127 -8.82 -1.26 -13.45
CA ARG A 127 -9.74 -2.00 -12.57
C ARG A 127 -10.33 -1.09 -11.50
N ASN A 128 -11.58 -1.38 -11.15
CA ASN A 128 -12.31 -0.77 -10.05
C ASN A 128 -13.09 -1.88 -9.34
N ILE A 129 -12.65 -2.23 -8.13
CA ILE A 129 -13.17 -3.37 -7.37
C ILE A 129 -13.65 -2.84 -6.03
N THR A 130 -14.90 -3.13 -5.67
CA THR A 130 -15.50 -2.70 -4.40
C THR A 130 -15.98 -3.91 -3.61
N ASN A 131 -15.57 -4.01 -2.34
CA ASN A 131 -15.87 -5.11 -1.43
C ASN A 131 -16.35 -4.58 -0.07
N GLN A 132 -17.00 -5.44 0.72
CA GLN A 132 -17.38 -5.13 2.11
C GLN A 132 -16.18 -5.24 3.08
N HIS A 133 -15.11 -5.92 2.66
CA HIS A 133 -13.88 -6.10 3.43
C HIS A 133 -12.69 -5.61 2.62
N PRO A 134 -11.61 -5.13 3.28
CA PRO A 134 -10.40 -4.60 2.63
C PRO A 134 -9.48 -5.69 2.04
N PHE A 135 -10.05 -6.67 1.34
CA PHE A 135 -9.32 -7.70 0.62
C PHE A 135 -9.79 -7.74 -0.84
N PHE A 136 -8.84 -7.69 -1.78
CA PHE A 136 -9.13 -7.57 -3.21
C PHE A 136 -8.33 -8.58 -4.01
N HIS A 137 -9.00 -9.25 -4.93
CA HIS A 137 -8.39 -10.09 -5.95
C HIS A 137 -8.46 -9.37 -7.29
N VAL A 138 -7.30 -9.05 -7.85
CA VAL A 138 -7.19 -8.30 -9.11
C VAL A 138 -6.77 -9.25 -10.21
N GLU A 139 -7.53 -9.28 -11.29
CA GLU A 139 -7.31 -10.19 -12.42
C GLU A 139 -7.34 -9.48 -13.78
N GLY A 140 -6.95 -10.22 -14.82
CA GLY A 140 -7.03 -9.78 -16.22
C GLY A 140 -6.19 -8.53 -16.47
N LEU A 141 -4.97 -8.52 -15.94
CA LEU A 141 -3.98 -7.47 -16.15
C LEU A 141 -2.98 -7.89 -17.24
N GLN A 142 -2.34 -6.90 -17.86
CA GLN A 142 -1.27 -7.14 -18.80
C GLN A 142 0.02 -7.55 -18.07
N ALA A 143 0.76 -8.50 -18.65
CA ALA A 143 2.01 -9.01 -18.08
C ALA A 143 3.16 -8.01 -18.17
N GLY A 144 4.05 -8.04 -17.17
CA GLY A 144 5.27 -7.25 -17.12
C GLY A 144 5.06 -5.75 -16.93
N GLN A 145 3.95 -5.34 -16.32
CA GLN A 145 3.56 -3.94 -16.18
C GLN A 145 3.48 -3.50 -14.71
N GLU A 146 3.82 -2.24 -14.43
CA GLU A 146 3.68 -1.60 -13.13
C GLU A 146 2.36 -0.81 -13.03
N PHE A 147 1.75 -0.85 -11.85
CA PHE A 147 0.45 -0.27 -11.54
C PHE A 147 0.53 0.58 -10.27
N ALA A 148 -0.21 1.70 -10.30
CA ALA A 148 -0.51 2.49 -9.13
C ALA A 148 -1.89 2.09 -8.59
N LEU A 149 -1.96 1.75 -7.32
CA LEU A 149 -3.16 1.31 -6.63
C LEU A 149 -3.66 2.43 -5.73
N VAL A 150 -4.98 2.69 -5.77
CA VAL A 150 -5.62 3.67 -4.90
C VAL A 150 -6.73 2.96 -4.12
N VAL A 151 -6.55 2.85 -2.80
CA VAL A 151 -7.53 2.25 -1.89
C VAL A 151 -8.26 3.36 -1.14
N ARG A 152 -9.59 3.29 -1.12
CA ARG A 152 -10.46 4.22 -0.38
C ARG A 152 -11.60 3.48 0.31
N VAL A 153 -12.14 4.09 1.35
CA VAL A 153 -13.29 3.61 2.12
C VAL A 153 -14.42 4.61 2.00
N THR A 154 -15.62 4.14 1.66
CA THR A 154 -16.81 5.00 1.50
C THR A 154 -17.89 4.59 2.48
N ASN A 155 -18.50 5.56 3.16
CA ASN A 155 -19.74 5.43 3.93
C ASN A 155 -20.76 6.49 3.48
N GLU A 156 -21.88 6.57 4.17
CA GLU A 156 -22.96 7.54 3.90
C GLU A 156 -22.49 8.99 4.03
N GLU A 157 -21.46 9.23 4.84
CA GLU A 157 -20.93 10.53 5.18
C GLU A 157 -19.70 10.94 4.33
N GLY A 158 -19.13 10.04 3.53
CA GLY A 158 -18.07 10.37 2.57
C GLY A 158 -17.01 9.28 2.33
N ILE A 159 -15.87 9.68 1.75
CA ILE A 159 -14.94 8.78 1.01
C ILE A 159 -13.57 8.47 1.66
N SER A 160 -13.22 8.72 2.92
CA SER A 160 -11.81 8.62 3.44
C SER A 160 -10.68 9.30 2.60
N PRO A 161 -9.51 9.60 3.18
CA PRO A 161 -8.29 9.89 2.42
C PRO A 161 -7.78 8.66 1.65
N PRO A 162 -7.24 8.80 0.43
CA PRO A 162 -6.74 7.66 -0.34
C PRO A 162 -5.43 7.11 0.22
N VAL A 163 -5.26 5.79 0.15
CA VAL A 163 -3.98 5.11 0.35
C VAL A 163 -3.45 4.66 -1.00
N VAL A 164 -2.22 5.07 -1.33
CA VAL A 164 -1.59 4.77 -2.62
C VAL A 164 -0.50 3.72 -2.44
N LEU A 165 -0.48 2.69 -3.30
CA LEU A 165 0.51 1.61 -3.31
C LEU A 165 1.02 1.39 -4.74
N SER A 166 2.18 0.76 -4.87
CA SER A 166 2.65 0.21 -6.15
C SER A 166 2.48 -1.30 -6.20
N ALA A 167 2.18 -1.82 -7.38
CA ALA A 167 2.16 -3.25 -7.69
C ALA A 167 2.67 -3.50 -9.11
N PHE A 168 3.03 -4.73 -9.42
CA PHE A 168 3.46 -5.12 -10.76
C PHE A 168 2.94 -6.51 -11.11
N THR A 169 2.85 -6.81 -12.40
CA THR A 169 2.65 -8.17 -12.91
C THR A 169 3.98 -8.76 -13.38
N LEU A 170 4.12 -10.07 -13.23
CA LEU A 170 5.27 -10.79 -13.77
C LEU A 170 5.23 -10.76 -15.30
N LYS A 171 6.40 -10.93 -15.93
CA LYS A 171 6.44 -11.12 -17.38
C LYS A 171 5.86 -12.50 -17.72
N ASP A 172 5.18 -12.57 -18.86
CA ASP A 172 4.71 -13.85 -19.37
C ASP A 172 5.90 -14.58 -20.00
N ASN A 173 6.32 -15.68 -19.36
CA ASN A 173 7.39 -16.53 -19.85
C ASN A 173 6.84 -17.74 -20.60
N ALA A 174 5.54 -17.76 -20.94
CA ALA A 174 4.99 -18.79 -21.80
C ALA A 174 5.66 -18.72 -23.18
N HIS A 175 6.47 -19.74 -23.49
CA HIS A 175 6.82 -20.01 -24.88
C HIS A 175 5.53 -20.32 -25.65
N PRO A 176 5.28 -19.70 -26.81
CA PRO A 176 4.20 -20.13 -27.67
C PRO A 176 4.42 -21.60 -28.00
N VAL A 177 3.52 -22.46 -27.54
CA VAL A 177 3.45 -23.84 -28.03
C VAL A 177 2.95 -23.73 -29.47
N ILE A 178 3.89 -23.63 -30.41
CA ILE A 178 3.60 -23.77 -31.82
C ILE A 178 3.19 -25.23 -32.04
N GLY A 179 1.90 -25.44 -32.32
CA GLY A 179 1.40 -26.63 -33.02
C GLY A 179 0.87 -27.77 -32.15
N ALA A 180 -0.45 -27.75 -31.88
CA ALA A 180 -1.24 -28.96 -31.99
C ALA A 180 -1.94 -28.96 -33.36
N GLU A 181 -1.14 -29.02 -34.43
CA GLU A 181 -1.66 -29.47 -35.71
C GLU A 181 -2.01 -30.95 -35.54
N ARG A 182 -3.27 -31.28 -35.80
CA ARG A 182 -3.81 -32.62 -35.62
C ARG A 182 -2.95 -33.61 -36.41
N CYS A 183 -2.28 -34.54 -35.74
CA CYS A 183 -1.78 -35.74 -36.41
C CYS A 183 -3.00 -36.54 -36.88
N ASN A 184 -3.39 -36.33 -38.14
CA ASN A 184 -4.32 -37.20 -38.85
C ASN A 184 -3.67 -38.59 -38.93
N GLY A 185 -4.28 -39.56 -38.26
CA GLY A 185 -3.79 -40.93 -38.20
C GLY A 185 -3.79 -41.58 -39.58
N GLY A 186 -2.61 -41.96 -40.05
CA GLY A 186 -2.45 -42.79 -41.24
C GLY A 186 -1.00 -43.24 -41.41
N GLY A 187 -0.75 -44.53 -41.20
CA GLY A 187 0.39 -45.22 -41.83
C GLY A 187 1.51 -45.70 -40.91
N VAL A 188 1.38 -46.96 -40.48
CA VAL A 188 2.35 -48.08 -40.54
C VAL A 188 3.86 -47.74 -40.57
N GLY A 189 4.62 -48.35 -39.64
CA GLY A 189 5.95 -48.91 -39.98
C GLY A 189 7.09 -48.68 -38.98
N GLY A 190 7.36 -49.70 -38.15
CA GLY A 190 8.69 -50.31 -37.99
C GLY A 190 9.88 -49.55 -37.38
N GLY A 191 10.32 -50.01 -36.20
CA GLY A 191 11.66 -50.61 -36.06
C GLY A 191 12.83 -49.76 -35.53
N GLY A 192 13.44 -50.25 -34.42
CA GLY A 192 14.82 -49.99 -33.96
C GLY A 192 15.02 -48.70 -33.15
N GLY A 193 15.78 -48.62 -32.06
CA GLY A 193 16.77 -49.50 -31.45
C GLY A 193 17.92 -48.63 -30.88
N GLY A 194 18.29 -48.83 -29.61
CA GLY A 194 19.48 -48.24 -28.93
C GLY A 194 19.22 -46.90 -28.23
N GLY A 195 19.75 -46.56 -27.04
CA GLY A 195 20.75 -47.19 -26.17
C GLY A 195 21.58 -46.09 -25.48
N GLY A 196 21.73 -46.16 -24.14
CA GLY A 196 22.66 -45.37 -23.30
C GLY A 196 22.12 -44.03 -22.77
N GLY A 197 22.35 -43.56 -21.55
CA GLY A 197 23.18 -44.02 -20.42
C GLY A 197 23.61 -42.80 -19.55
N GLY A 198 23.55 -42.94 -18.21
CA GLY A 198 24.20 -42.07 -17.19
C GLY A 198 23.48 -40.74 -16.85
N GLY A 199 23.44 -40.23 -15.61
CA GLY A 199 24.06 -40.59 -14.33
C GLY A 199 24.27 -39.33 -13.46
N GLY A 200 24.06 -39.43 -12.12
CA GLY A 200 24.49 -38.48 -11.06
C GLY A 200 23.48 -37.36 -10.74
N GLY A 201 22.96 -37.15 -9.51
CA GLY A 201 23.62 -37.01 -8.18
C GLY A 201 23.79 -35.50 -7.87
N GLY A 202 23.54 -34.87 -6.72
CA GLY A 202 23.11 -35.20 -5.36
C GLY A 202 23.24 -33.91 -4.48
N GLY A 203 22.72 -33.92 -3.23
CA GLY A 203 22.97 -32.94 -2.14
C GLY A 203 21.94 -31.79 -2.04
N GLY A 204 21.23 -31.51 -0.91
CA GLY A 204 21.61 -31.54 0.51
C GLY A 204 22.40 -30.26 0.86
N GLY A 205 22.10 -29.39 1.82
CA GLY A 205 21.17 -29.27 2.94
C GLY A 205 21.56 -27.99 3.74
N ASP A 206 20.79 -27.68 4.78
CA ASP A 206 21.08 -26.72 5.88
C ASP A 206 21.13 -25.22 5.53
N GLY A 207 20.69 -24.25 6.34
CA GLY A 207 20.32 -24.20 7.76
C GLY A 207 20.61 -22.76 8.23
N GLY A 208 19.76 -22.15 9.06
CA GLY A 208 20.02 -20.79 9.53
C GLY A 208 18.88 -20.12 10.30
N ALA A 209 18.75 -20.49 11.57
CA ALA A 209 17.90 -19.85 12.57
C ALA A 209 18.56 -18.60 13.18
N GLY A 210 17.72 -17.74 13.77
CA GLY A 210 18.10 -16.64 14.67
C GLY A 210 17.24 -15.40 14.38
N GLY A 211 16.53 -14.77 15.30
CA GLY A 211 16.54 -14.83 16.76
C GLY A 211 16.09 -13.46 17.27
N VAL A 212 14.92 -13.44 17.92
CA VAL A 212 14.45 -12.61 19.05
C VAL A 212 15.08 -11.24 19.35
N GLY A 213 14.20 -10.25 19.52
CA GLY A 213 14.36 -9.05 20.38
C GLY A 213 13.09 -8.19 20.22
N GLY A 214 12.14 -8.13 21.16
CA GLY A 214 12.28 -7.64 22.53
C GLY A 214 12.40 -6.11 22.46
N GLY A 215 11.33 -5.32 22.53
CA GLY A 215 10.61 -5.00 23.76
C GLY A 215 11.07 -3.63 24.25
N GLY A 216 10.21 -2.61 24.19
CA GLY A 216 10.55 -1.25 24.61
C GLY A 216 9.36 -0.30 24.51
N GLY A 217 8.37 -0.51 25.38
CA GLY A 217 7.28 0.46 25.61
C GLY A 217 7.79 1.61 26.48
N ILE A 218 7.53 2.84 26.04
CA ILE A 218 7.82 4.04 26.82
C ILE A 218 6.60 4.34 27.68
N VAL A 219 6.79 4.28 29.00
CA VAL A 219 5.86 4.71 30.04
C VAL A 219 6.29 6.12 30.43
N MET A 220 5.39 7.11 30.41
CA MET A 220 5.63 8.41 31.04
C MET A 220 4.62 8.61 32.16
N SER A 221 5.17 8.80 33.37
CA SER A 221 4.49 9.33 34.56
C SER A 221 4.22 10.82 34.46
#